data_AF-A0A2A2SBF3-F1
#
_entry.id   AF-A0A2A2SBF3-F1
#
_cell.length_a   1.000
_cell.length_b   1.000
_cell.length_c   1.000
_cell.angle_alpha   90.00
_cell.angle_beta   90.00
_cell.angle_gamma   90.00
#
_symmetry.space_group_name_H-M   'P 1'
#
loop_
_entity.id
_entity.type
_entity.pdbx_description
1 polymer ?
#
loop_
_entity_poly.entity_id
_entity_poly.type
_entity_poly.pdbx_seq_one_letter_code
_entity_poly.pdbx_strand_id
1 'polypeptide(L)'
;MAQSAPRTVSDRKVSTYSWIDALPAKGSRRYQDFTARRIIADCSHNCVRIQDGSERVTIEDSVFSYKGPRRKIVAGVSLVAGDVTLRNVTAQGFVQSAKYPNGDGVMAARRTRLTVIGGAYRDNSDAGIDSKGETLLENVVSERNGLNYRCWGDWTAGTLVSRKPVKGHFQTNPGCVARIRHLLVEDDRPGTIFGLAKGTTLIVDRCTIRMPTGGRLIYWHPGASTANTTVRLGPGCKAP
;
A
#
# COMPACT_ATOMS: atom_id res chain seq x y z
N MET A 1 -31.57 15.19 -6.51
CA MET A 1 -30.65 14.52 -7.46
C MET A 1 -29.23 14.73 -6.99
N ALA A 2 -28.47 13.66 -6.73
CA ALA A 2 -27.06 13.80 -6.34
C ALA A 2 -26.28 14.41 -7.51
N GLN A 3 -25.62 15.53 -7.27
CA GLN A 3 -24.82 16.24 -8.27
C GLN A 3 -23.66 15.33 -8.68
N SER A 4 -23.67 14.84 -9.93
CA SER A 4 -22.58 14.01 -10.48
C SER A 4 -21.25 14.73 -10.26
N ALA A 5 -20.28 14.06 -9.64
CA ALA A 5 -18.94 14.63 -9.51
C ALA A 5 -18.40 14.97 -10.91
N PRO A 6 -17.65 16.09 -11.07
CA PRO A 6 -16.99 16.37 -12.33
C PRO A 6 -16.10 15.18 -12.71
N ARG A 7 -16.15 14.72 -13.97
CA ARG A 7 -15.37 13.57 -14.46
C ARG A 7 -13.86 13.77 -14.31
N THR A 8 -13.39 15.01 -14.24
CA THR A 8 -11.98 15.33 -14.04
C THR A 8 -11.79 16.50 -13.09
N VAL A 9 -10.83 16.37 -12.18
CA VAL A 9 -10.34 17.44 -11.32
C VAL A 9 -8.82 17.51 -11.43
N SER A 10 -8.26 18.71 -11.56
CA SER A 10 -6.81 18.90 -11.68
C SER A 10 -6.32 20.16 -10.97
N ASP A 11 -5.00 20.20 -10.71
CA ASP A 11 -4.27 21.39 -10.26
C ASP A 11 -4.84 22.04 -9.00
N ARG A 12 -4.94 21.23 -7.94
CA ARG A 12 -5.46 21.70 -6.65
C ARG A 12 -4.46 21.52 -5.54
N LYS A 13 -4.31 22.59 -4.74
CA LYS A 13 -3.73 22.51 -3.40
C LYS A 13 -4.86 22.61 -2.38
N VAL A 14 -4.96 21.64 -1.48
CA VAL A 14 -6.10 21.56 -0.53
C VAL A 14 -5.61 21.19 0.86
N SER A 15 -6.15 21.84 1.89
CA SER A 15 -6.05 21.38 3.28
C SER A 15 -7.43 20.92 3.73
N THR A 16 -7.57 19.68 4.17
CA THR A 16 -8.89 19.08 4.43
C THR A 16 -8.87 17.96 5.46
N TYR A 17 -10.04 17.53 5.91
CA TYR A 17 -10.20 16.28 6.65
C TYR A 17 -10.01 15.07 5.72
N SER A 18 -10.76 15.07 4.61
CA SER A 18 -10.60 14.16 3.47
C SER A 18 -10.90 14.90 2.17
N TRP A 19 -10.15 14.60 1.11
CA TRP A 19 -10.29 15.28 -0.18
C TRP A 19 -11.33 14.59 -1.07
N ILE A 20 -11.16 13.28 -1.30
CA ILE A 20 -12.22 12.43 -1.86
C ILE A 20 -12.82 11.63 -0.70
N ASP A 21 -14.14 11.75 -0.51
CA ASP A 21 -14.87 10.98 0.50
C ASP A 21 -16.15 10.39 -0.11
N ALA A 22 -16.07 9.15 -0.59
CA ALA A 22 -17.18 8.37 -1.11
C ALA A 22 -17.73 7.43 -0.02
N LEU A 23 -18.78 7.86 0.68
CA LEU A 23 -19.37 7.14 1.82
C LEU A 23 -20.78 6.60 1.51
N PRO A 24 -21.11 5.35 1.89
CA PRO A 24 -22.45 4.78 1.71
C PRO A 24 -23.56 5.51 2.48
N ALA A 25 -23.25 6.06 3.67
CA ALA A 25 -24.27 6.53 4.61
C ALA A 25 -24.75 7.99 4.42
N LYS A 26 -24.22 8.73 3.44
CA LYS A 26 -24.52 10.17 3.24
C LYS A 26 -24.93 10.53 1.80
N GLY A 27 -25.80 9.74 1.17
CA GLY A 27 -26.28 10.04 -0.19
C GLY A 27 -25.17 9.91 -1.24
N SER A 28 -24.43 8.80 -1.15
CA SER A 28 -23.27 8.36 -1.96
C SER A 28 -23.01 9.12 -3.26
N ARG A 29 -21.89 9.84 -3.29
CA ARG A 29 -21.23 10.22 -4.55
C ARG A 29 -20.44 9.01 -5.02
N ARG A 30 -21.07 8.15 -5.82
CA ARG A 30 -20.35 7.08 -6.55
C ARG A 30 -19.53 7.75 -7.64
N TYR A 31 -18.23 7.48 -7.66
CA TYR A 31 -17.36 7.93 -8.73
C TYR A 31 -17.32 6.86 -9.81
N GLN A 32 -17.60 7.28 -11.04
CA GLN A 32 -17.47 6.47 -12.24
C GLN A 32 -16.72 7.28 -13.28
N ASP A 33 -15.72 6.68 -13.91
CA ASP A 33 -14.91 7.34 -14.95
C ASP A 33 -14.32 8.67 -14.46
N PHE A 34 -13.84 8.67 -13.21
CA PHE A 34 -13.36 9.86 -12.53
C PHE A 34 -11.84 9.90 -12.55
N THR A 35 -11.28 11.05 -12.90
CA THR A 35 -9.83 11.30 -12.87
C THR A 35 -9.48 12.49 -11.99
N ALA A 36 -8.58 12.27 -11.05
CA ALA A 36 -7.88 13.27 -10.26
C ALA A 36 -6.44 13.37 -10.73
N ARG A 37 -5.92 14.56 -10.99
CA ARG A 37 -4.51 14.74 -11.41
C ARG A 37 -3.85 15.94 -10.74
N ARG A 38 -2.56 15.85 -10.39
CA ARG A 38 -1.76 16.97 -9.82
C ARG A 38 -2.42 17.59 -8.59
N ILE A 39 -2.84 16.73 -7.67
CA ILE A 39 -3.46 17.15 -6.42
C ILE A 39 -2.40 17.14 -5.32
N ILE A 40 -2.22 18.27 -4.65
CA ILE A 40 -1.37 18.39 -3.48
C ILE A 40 -2.28 18.59 -2.27
N ALA A 41 -2.41 17.57 -1.42
CA ALA A 41 -3.32 17.62 -0.28
C ALA A 41 -2.59 17.41 1.05
N ASP A 42 -2.84 18.33 1.99
CA ASP A 42 -2.56 18.16 3.40
C ASP A 42 -3.84 17.69 4.09
N CYS A 43 -3.84 16.49 4.66
CA CYS A 43 -5.03 15.85 5.19
C CYS A 43 -4.91 15.59 6.69
N SER A 44 -6.01 15.76 7.44
CA SER A 44 -6.05 15.48 8.88
C SER A 44 -6.66 14.12 9.24
N HIS A 45 -7.11 13.36 8.25
CA HIS A 45 -7.54 11.97 8.37
C HIS A 45 -7.08 11.16 7.15
N ASN A 46 -7.98 10.83 6.21
CA ASN A 46 -7.61 10.17 4.95
C ASN A 46 -7.57 11.19 3.82
N CYS A 47 -6.61 11.17 2.89
CA CYS A 47 -6.71 12.06 1.72
C CYS A 47 -7.75 11.57 0.71
N VAL A 48 -7.75 10.28 0.43
CA VAL A 48 -8.72 9.62 -0.45
C VAL A 48 -9.41 8.53 0.35
N ARG A 49 -10.74 8.53 0.33
CA ARG A 49 -11.56 7.51 0.96
C ARG A 49 -12.66 7.08 0.00
N ILE A 50 -12.61 5.82 -0.42
CA ILE A 50 -13.62 5.21 -1.30
C ILE A 50 -14.18 3.99 -0.60
N GLN A 51 -15.42 4.07 -0.15
CA GLN A 51 -16.06 2.99 0.61
C GLN A 51 -17.23 2.32 -0.11
N ASP A 52 -17.63 2.87 -1.25
CA ASP A 52 -18.65 2.33 -2.12
C ASP A 52 -18.04 1.56 -3.30
N GLY A 53 -18.88 0.97 -4.14
CA GLY A 53 -18.44 0.30 -5.37
C GLY A 53 -18.07 1.28 -6.49
N SER A 54 -17.38 2.39 -6.22
CA SER A 54 -16.89 3.29 -7.27
C SER A 54 -16.01 2.54 -8.27
N GLU A 55 -16.08 2.91 -9.55
CA GLU A 55 -15.42 2.18 -10.63
C GLU A 55 -14.61 3.12 -11.52
N ARG A 56 -13.46 2.63 -12.03
CA ARG A 56 -12.60 3.38 -12.96
C ARG A 56 -12.22 4.76 -12.40
N VAL A 57 -11.82 4.77 -11.13
CA VAL A 57 -11.32 5.96 -10.45
C VAL A 57 -9.80 6.01 -10.63
N THR A 58 -9.30 7.08 -11.24
CA THR A 58 -7.87 7.27 -11.48
C THR A 58 -7.35 8.48 -10.70
N ILE A 59 -6.23 8.32 -10.01
CA ILE A 59 -5.55 9.40 -9.29
C ILE A 59 -4.09 9.44 -9.77
N GLU A 60 -3.66 10.59 -10.27
CA GLU A 60 -2.39 10.72 -10.99
C GLU A 60 -1.54 11.89 -10.48
N ASP A 61 -0.22 11.71 -10.49
CA ASP A 61 0.78 12.77 -10.27
C ASP A 61 0.48 13.61 -9.02
N SER A 62 -0.01 12.97 -7.96
CA SER A 62 -0.58 13.63 -6.78
C SER A 62 0.24 13.34 -5.52
N VAL A 63 0.25 14.28 -4.58
CA VAL A 63 1.00 14.20 -3.32
C VAL A 63 0.04 14.38 -2.15
N PHE A 64 0.03 13.40 -1.26
CA PHE A 64 -0.82 13.34 -0.08
C PHE A 64 0.07 13.32 1.17
N SER A 65 -0.10 14.33 2.01
CA SER A 65 0.65 14.46 3.26
C SER A 65 -0.30 14.52 4.44
N TYR A 66 0.07 13.87 5.53
CA TYR A 66 -0.69 13.95 6.78
C TYR A 66 -0.27 15.16 7.62
N LYS A 67 -1.24 15.97 8.03
CA LYS A 67 -1.06 17.16 8.90
C LYS A 67 -2.09 17.20 10.04
N GLY A 68 -2.60 16.04 10.46
CA GLY A 68 -3.60 15.92 11.52
C GLY A 68 -3.03 15.51 12.89
N PRO A 69 -3.86 15.57 13.94
CA PRO A 69 -3.54 14.96 15.23
C PRO A 69 -3.61 13.43 15.12
N ARG A 70 -2.73 12.68 15.79
CA ARG A 70 -2.75 11.19 15.76
C ARG A 70 -4.16 10.62 15.97
N ARG A 71 -4.66 9.82 15.01
CA ARG A 71 -5.97 9.17 15.08
C ARG A 71 -5.86 7.65 15.08
N LYS A 72 -6.98 6.98 15.37
CA LYS A 72 -7.10 5.52 15.40
C LYS A 72 -6.78 4.86 14.05
N ILE A 73 -7.31 5.40 12.95
CA ILE A 73 -7.08 4.92 11.59
C ILE A 73 -6.81 6.17 10.74
N VAL A 74 -5.70 6.18 10.01
CA VAL A 74 -5.37 7.20 9.01
C VAL A 74 -4.71 6.53 7.83
N ALA A 75 -4.98 6.99 6.62
CA ALA A 75 -4.27 6.53 5.44
C ALA A 75 -4.23 7.59 4.33
N GLY A 76 -3.21 7.58 3.49
CA GLY A 76 -3.21 8.40 2.28
C GLY A 76 -4.39 8.07 1.38
N VAL A 77 -4.56 6.78 1.10
CA VAL A 77 -5.67 6.24 0.32
C VAL A 77 -6.32 5.09 1.09
N SER A 78 -7.61 5.20 1.38
CA SER A 78 -8.39 4.19 2.10
C SER A 78 -9.52 3.66 1.22
N LEU A 79 -9.42 2.39 0.83
CA LEU A 79 -10.35 1.72 -0.08
C LEU A 79 -11.06 0.57 0.65
N VAL A 80 -12.39 0.58 0.68
CA VAL A 80 -13.19 -0.54 1.23
C VAL A 80 -13.83 -1.38 0.11
N ALA A 81 -14.17 -0.73 -1.00
CA ALA A 81 -14.61 -1.36 -2.23
C ALA A 81 -14.27 -0.45 -3.41
N GLY A 82 -14.29 -1.02 -4.62
CA GLY A 82 -14.17 -0.28 -5.87
C GLY A 82 -12.97 -0.64 -6.73
N ASP A 83 -12.84 0.07 -7.85
CA ASP A 83 -11.80 -0.12 -8.87
C ASP A 83 -11.01 1.19 -9.04
N VAL A 84 -9.76 1.17 -8.56
CA VAL A 84 -8.94 2.37 -8.38
C VAL A 84 -7.55 2.18 -8.95
N THR A 85 -7.14 3.13 -9.79
CA THR A 85 -5.77 3.26 -10.30
C THR A 85 -5.07 4.46 -9.67
N LEU A 86 -3.89 4.23 -9.10
CA LEU A 86 -2.97 5.25 -8.60
C LEU A 86 -1.75 5.30 -9.53
N ARG A 87 -1.47 6.44 -10.14
CA ARG A 87 -0.32 6.63 -11.04
C ARG A 87 0.60 7.74 -10.52
N ASN A 88 1.86 7.44 -10.26
CA ASN A 88 2.83 8.41 -9.72
C ASN A 88 2.33 9.15 -8.46
N VAL A 89 1.58 8.46 -7.60
CA VAL A 89 1.05 9.05 -6.37
C VAL A 89 2.07 8.92 -5.25
N THR A 90 2.24 9.98 -4.47
CA THR A 90 3.00 9.96 -3.22
C THR A 90 2.05 10.05 -2.02
N ALA A 91 2.15 9.16 -1.06
CA ALA A 91 1.45 9.27 0.22
C ALA A 91 2.44 9.16 1.39
N GLN A 92 2.45 10.17 2.26
CA GLN A 92 3.48 10.30 3.28
C GLN A 92 3.01 10.80 4.65
N GLY A 93 3.68 10.29 5.69
CA GLY A 93 3.54 10.79 7.06
C GLY A 93 2.28 10.35 7.78
N PHE A 94 1.54 9.35 7.28
CA PHE A 94 0.30 8.90 7.91
C PHE A 94 0.62 8.12 9.19
N VAL A 95 0.54 8.83 10.33
CA VAL A 95 0.91 8.32 11.66
C VAL A 95 -0.31 8.21 12.55
N GLN A 96 -0.59 6.98 13.00
CA GLN A 96 -1.68 6.65 13.91
C GLN A 96 -1.40 7.00 15.38
N SER A 97 -2.41 6.82 16.23
CA SER A 97 -2.24 6.80 17.69
C SER A 97 -1.76 5.42 18.18
N ALA A 98 -1.01 5.39 19.28
CA ALA A 98 -0.31 4.19 19.77
C ALA A 98 -1.18 2.94 20.01
N LYS A 99 -2.50 3.09 20.12
CA LYS A 99 -3.44 2.00 20.41
C LYS A 99 -3.84 1.17 19.19
N TYR A 100 -3.65 1.67 17.96
CA TYR A 100 -4.18 1.01 16.76
C TYR A 100 -3.16 0.99 15.62
N PRO A 101 -3.12 -0.07 14.79
CA PRO A 101 -2.04 -0.29 13.84
C PRO A 101 -2.29 0.28 12.44
N ASN A 102 -3.27 1.17 12.18
CA ASN A 102 -3.53 1.65 10.81
C ASN A 102 -3.11 3.10 10.57
N GLY A 103 -1.93 3.25 9.99
CA GLY A 103 -1.29 4.49 9.58
C GLY A 103 -0.56 4.20 8.28
N ASP A 104 -1.34 4.04 7.22
CA ASP A 104 -0.91 3.41 5.97
C ASP A 104 -0.77 4.44 4.83
N GLY A 105 0.17 4.24 3.91
CA GLY A 105 0.20 5.03 2.68
C GLY A 105 -1.05 4.72 1.83
N VAL A 106 -1.30 3.42 1.61
CA VAL A 106 -2.53 2.89 1.01
C VAL A 106 -3.03 1.73 1.85
N MET A 107 -4.33 1.75 2.16
CA MET A 107 -5.04 0.60 2.70
C MET A 107 -6.18 0.19 1.75
N ALA A 108 -6.28 -1.09 1.43
CA ALA A 108 -7.34 -1.62 0.56
C ALA A 108 -7.98 -2.89 1.15
N ALA A 109 -9.31 -2.91 1.27
CA ALA A 109 -10.06 -4.07 1.75
C ALA A 109 -10.35 -5.08 0.61
N ARG A 110 -10.85 -6.26 0.98
CA ARG A 110 -11.04 -7.41 0.06
C ARG A 110 -11.84 -7.13 -1.20
N ARG A 111 -12.80 -6.19 -1.18
CA ARG A 111 -13.68 -5.89 -2.32
C ARG A 111 -13.11 -4.82 -3.27
N THR A 112 -11.79 -4.66 -3.26
CA THR A 112 -11.10 -3.62 -4.03
C THR A 112 -10.28 -4.27 -5.14
N ARG A 113 -10.31 -3.68 -6.33
CA ARG A 113 -9.28 -3.83 -7.36
C ARG A 113 -8.41 -2.58 -7.33
N LEU A 114 -7.13 -2.76 -6.99
CA LEU A 114 -6.17 -1.67 -6.84
C LEU A 114 -5.05 -1.84 -7.86
N THR A 115 -4.85 -0.85 -8.70
CA THR A 115 -3.67 -0.74 -9.56
C THR A 115 -2.80 0.41 -9.09
N VAL A 116 -1.51 0.17 -8.87
CA VAL A 116 -0.52 1.20 -8.53
C VAL A 116 0.61 1.16 -9.54
N ILE A 117 0.84 2.26 -10.25
CA ILE A 117 1.88 2.41 -11.27
C ILE A 117 2.76 3.59 -10.88
N GLY A 118 4.00 3.31 -10.48
CA GLY A 118 4.90 4.33 -9.94
C GLY A 118 4.49 4.79 -8.54
N GLY A 119 5.10 5.89 -8.10
CA GLY A 119 4.77 6.53 -6.83
C GLY A 119 5.67 6.11 -5.66
N ALA A 120 5.51 6.84 -4.55
CA ALA A 120 6.32 6.68 -3.35
C ALA A 120 5.45 6.71 -2.09
N TYR A 121 5.58 5.69 -1.26
CA TYR A 121 4.80 5.54 -0.03
C TYR A 121 5.75 5.53 1.15
N ARG A 122 5.74 6.60 1.95
CA ARG A 122 6.84 6.84 2.90
C ARG A 122 6.46 7.41 4.25
N ASP A 123 7.28 7.09 5.24
CA ASP A 123 7.17 7.66 6.58
C ASP A 123 5.78 7.38 7.22
N ASN A 124 5.13 6.28 6.84
CA ASN A 124 3.83 5.86 7.38
C ASN A 124 4.05 4.90 8.56
N SER A 125 3.26 5.05 9.62
CA SER A 125 3.53 4.34 10.88
C SER A 125 3.26 2.83 10.83
N ASP A 126 2.40 2.37 9.92
CA ASP A 126 2.20 0.94 9.68
C ASP A 126 2.71 0.52 8.31
N ALA A 127 1.92 0.53 7.24
CA ALA A 127 2.39 0.06 5.94
C ALA A 127 2.58 1.18 4.90
N GLY A 128 3.52 1.01 3.98
CA GLY A 128 3.48 1.78 2.73
C GLY A 128 2.25 1.40 1.90
N ILE A 129 2.10 0.09 1.64
CA ILE A 129 0.91 -0.51 1.01
C ILE A 129 0.41 -1.68 1.89
N ASP A 130 -0.82 -1.60 2.39
CA ASP A 130 -1.57 -2.70 3.03
C ASP A 130 -2.80 -3.04 2.18
N SER A 131 -2.78 -4.19 1.51
CA SER A 131 -3.91 -4.59 0.65
C SER A 131 -4.38 -6.00 0.88
N LYS A 132 -5.71 -6.10 1.05
CA LYS A 132 -6.50 -7.32 1.13
C LYS A 132 -7.26 -7.62 -0.17
N GLY A 133 -7.25 -6.70 -1.12
CA GLY A 133 -7.92 -6.83 -2.42
C GLY A 133 -7.00 -7.37 -3.50
N GLU A 134 -7.54 -7.52 -4.71
CA GLU A 134 -6.76 -7.80 -5.92
C GLU A 134 -5.90 -6.58 -6.23
N THR A 135 -4.59 -6.78 -6.31
CA THR A 135 -3.62 -5.67 -6.36
C THR A 135 -2.58 -5.88 -7.47
N LEU A 136 -2.47 -4.91 -8.37
CA LEU A 136 -1.40 -4.80 -9.34
C LEU A 136 -0.44 -3.68 -8.94
N LEU A 137 0.85 -3.97 -8.86
CA LEU A 137 1.89 -3.01 -8.47
C LEU A 137 3.00 -2.97 -9.53
N GLU A 138 3.32 -1.81 -10.09
CA GLU A 138 4.38 -1.67 -11.08
C GLU A 138 5.25 -0.46 -10.74
N ASN A 139 6.56 -0.67 -10.58
CA ASN A 139 7.55 0.38 -10.25
C ASN A 139 7.23 1.18 -8.97
N VAL A 140 6.78 0.50 -7.93
CA VAL A 140 6.34 1.14 -6.67
C VAL A 140 7.51 1.24 -5.68
N VAL A 141 7.72 2.43 -5.11
CA VAL A 141 8.69 2.65 -4.03
C VAL A 141 7.98 2.75 -2.69
N SER A 142 8.47 2.00 -1.70
CA SER A 142 8.00 2.08 -0.31
C SER A 142 9.20 2.23 0.62
N GLU A 143 9.20 3.28 1.44
CA GLU A 143 10.38 3.64 2.25
C GLU A 143 10.06 4.13 3.67
N ARG A 144 10.87 3.76 4.66
CA ARG A 144 10.78 4.26 6.05
C ARG A 144 9.40 4.09 6.71
N ASN A 145 8.63 3.09 6.27
CA ASN A 145 7.36 2.74 6.90
C ASN A 145 7.59 1.73 8.04
N GLY A 146 6.54 1.41 8.81
CA GLY A 146 6.57 0.24 9.68
C GLY A 146 6.89 -1.03 8.88
N LEU A 147 6.02 -1.41 7.96
CA LEU A 147 6.23 -2.41 6.92
C LEU A 147 6.19 -1.70 5.58
N ASN A 148 7.04 -2.06 4.62
CA ASN A 148 6.94 -1.42 3.31
C ASN A 148 5.79 -1.99 2.48
N TYR A 149 5.60 -3.31 2.51
CA TYR A 149 4.51 -4.00 1.81
C TYR A 149 3.84 -5.02 2.73
N ARG A 150 2.51 -5.00 2.78
CA ARG A 150 1.69 -5.90 3.58
C ARG A 150 0.57 -6.52 2.73
N CYS A 151 0.77 -7.77 2.36
CA CYS A 151 -0.14 -8.53 1.52
C CYS A 151 -1.08 -9.41 2.35
N TRP A 152 -2.37 -9.41 2.00
CA TRP A 152 -3.36 -10.35 2.52
C TRP A 152 -4.19 -11.05 1.42
N GLY A 153 -4.15 -10.54 0.19
CA GLY A 153 -4.92 -11.04 -0.95
C GLY A 153 -4.04 -11.37 -2.14
N ASP A 154 -4.55 -11.18 -3.35
CA ASP A 154 -3.86 -11.52 -4.60
C ASP A 154 -3.05 -10.33 -5.12
N TRP A 155 -1.74 -10.50 -5.21
CA TRP A 155 -0.80 -9.47 -5.64
C TRP A 155 -0.03 -9.94 -6.88
N THR A 156 -0.08 -9.12 -7.93
CA THR A 156 0.83 -9.23 -9.08
C THR A 156 1.68 -7.98 -9.15
N ALA A 157 3.00 -8.15 -9.02
CA ALA A 157 3.93 -7.03 -8.98
C ALA A 157 5.02 -7.17 -10.05
N GLY A 158 5.32 -6.07 -10.74
CA GLY A 158 6.54 -5.91 -11.52
C GLY A 158 7.72 -5.63 -10.61
N THR A 159 8.22 -4.39 -10.65
CA THR A 159 9.30 -3.93 -9.78
C THR A 159 8.76 -3.31 -8.48
N LEU A 160 9.23 -3.83 -7.33
CA LEU A 160 9.01 -3.25 -6.00
C LEU A 160 10.34 -2.80 -5.41
N VAL A 161 10.39 -1.58 -4.87
CA VAL A 161 11.56 -1.03 -4.19
C VAL A 161 11.24 -0.80 -2.72
N SER A 162 11.89 -1.56 -1.85
CA SER A 162 11.70 -1.50 -0.41
C SER A 162 12.93 -0.90 0.26
N ARG A 163 12.75 0.23 0.96
CA ARG A 163 13.85 0.92 1.65
C ARG A 163 13.60 1.10 3.15
N LYS A 164 14.58 0.76 3.97
CA LYS A 164 14.67 1.15 5.39
C LYS A 164 13.38 1.03 6.21
N PRO A 165 12.57 -0.05 6.12
CA PRO A 165 11.40 -0.20 6.97
C PRO A 165 11.81 -0.38 8.44
N VAL A 166 10.90 -0.12 9.37
CA VAL A 166 11.14 -0.32 10.81
C VAL A 166 10.98 -1.78 11.22
N LYS A 167 9.98 -2.48 10.65
CA LYS A 167 9.60 -3.85 11.01
C LYS A 167 9.99 -4.88 9.94
N GLY A 168 9.89 -4.54 8.65
CA GLY A 168 10.21 -5.47 7.57
C GLY A 168 9.86 -5.00 6.16
N HIS A 169 10.50 -5.61 5.17
CA HIS A 169 10.37 -5.19 3.77
C HIS A 169 9.06 -5.67 3.13
N PHE A 170 8.76 -6.96 3.20
CA PHE A 170 7.58 -7.56 2.61
C PHE A 170 6.96 -8.57 3.58
N GLN A 171 5.75 -8.30 4.05
CA GLN A 171 5.02 -9.20 4.93
C GLN A 171 3.79 -9.76 4.23
N THR A 172 3.59 -11.05 4.42
CA THR A 172 2.38 -11.77 4.03
C THR A 172 1.54 -12.07 5.27
N ASN A 173 0.23 -12.06 5.09
CA ASN A 173 -0.73 -12.51 6.07
C ASN A 173 -1.48 -13.73 5.52
N PRO A 174 -2.23 -14.48 6.35
CA PRO A 174 -2.90 -15.70 5.90
C PRO A 174 -3.79 -15.45 4.67
N GLY A 175 -3.59 -16.27 3.63
CA GLY A 175 -4.30 -16.17 2.36
C GLY A 175 -3.65 -15.26 1.30
N CYS A 176 -2.48 -14.66 1.58
CA CYS A 176 -1.75 -13.90 0.58
C CYS A 176 -1.23 -14.81 -0.56
N VAL A 177 -1.46 -14.37 -1.79
CA VAL A 177 -0.87 -14.95 -3.01
C VAL A 177 -0.14 -13.83 -3.75
N ALA A 178 1.18 -13.81 -3.68
CA ALA A 178 2.00 -12.76 -4.29
C ALA A 178 2.94 -13.32 -5.35
N ARG A 179 2.94 -12.69 -6.52
CA ARG A 179 3.93 -12.89 -7.59
C ARG A 179 4.67 -11.58 -7.83
N ILE A 180 5.98 -11.56 -7.66
CA ILE A 180 6.82 -10.36 -7.77
C ILE A 180 7.91 -10.62 -8.80
N ARG A 181 7.96 -9.82 -9.86
CA ARG A 181 8.98 -9.95 -10.90
C ARG A 181 10.35 -9.55 -10.38
N HIS A 182 10.45 -8.42 -9.67
CA HIS A 182 11.72 -7.95 -9.12
C HIS A 182 11.51 -7.22 -7.79
N LEU A 183 12.09 -7.74 -6.72
CA LEU A 183 12.19 -7.04 -5.44
C LEU A 183 13.58 -6.42 -5.26
N LEU A 184 13.66 -5.10 -5.11
CA LEU A 184 14.86 -4.39 -4.70
C LEU A 184 14.76 -4.04 -3.22
N VAL A 185 15.76 -4.45 -2.45
CA VAL A 185 15.87 -4.19 -1.01
C VAL A 185 17.11 -3.33 -0.79
N GLU A 186 16.92 -2.17 -0.17
CA GLU A 186 18.01 -1.28 0.25
C GLU A 186 17.83 -0.88 1.71
N ASP A 187 18.71 -1.36 2.58
CA ASP A 187 18.70 -1.03 4.00
C ASP A 187 20.12 -0.80 4.50
N ASP A 188 20.28 0.09 5.47
CA ASP A 188 21.53 0.34 6.17
C ASP A 188 21.63 -0.42 7.51
N ARG A 189 20.59 -1.19 7.85
CA ARG A 189 20.54 -2.04 9.05
C ARG A 189 20.10 -3.46 8.71
N PRO A 190 20.50 -4.47 9.50
CA PRO A 190 19.95 -5.81 9.39
C PRO A 190 18.43 -5.81 9.62
N GLY A 191 17.69 -6.52 8.76
CA GLY A 191 16.24 -6.58 8.83
C GLY A 191 15.68 -7.89 8.27
N THR A 192 14.35 -8.03 8.34
CA THR A 192 13.63 -9.16 7.72
C THR A 192 13.16 -8.76 6.32
N ILE A 193 13.54 -9.55 5.31
CA ILE A 193 13.08 -9.33 3.93
C ILE A 193 11.66 -9.84 3.77
N PHE A 194 11.42 -11.13 4.03
CA PHE A 194 10.11 -11.77 3.89
C PHE A 194 9.57 -12.25 5.26
N GLY A 195 8.47 -11.64 5.71
CA GLY A 195 7.67 -12.15 6.83
C GLY A 195 6.54 -13.04 6.30
N LEU A 196 6.57 -14.34 6.61
CA LEU A 196 5.71 -15.34 5.97
C LEU A 196 4.66 -15.91 6.92
N ALA A 197 3.38 -15.75 6.57
CA ALA A 197 2.25 -16.31 7.32
C ALA A 197 1.81 -17.66 6.74
N LYS A 198 1.11 -18.46 7.55
CA LYS A 198 0.56 -19.77 7.13
C LYS A 198 -0.38 -19.61 5.93
N GLY A 199 -0.37 -20.58 5.01
CA GLY A 199 -1.25 -20.61 3.83
C GLY A 199 -0.90 -19.56 2.76
N THR A 200 0.31 -19.01 2.81
CA THR A 200 0.78 -18.03 1.81
C THR A 200 1.38 -18.73 0.60
N THR A 201 1.18 -18.13 -0.58
CA THR A 201 1.98 -18.40 -1.79
C THR A 201 2.79 -17.16 -2.13
N LEU A 202 4.12 -17.26 -2.11
CA LEU A 202 5.03 -16.20 -2.53
C LEU A 202 5.96 -16.69 -3.63
N ILE A 203 5.90 -16.03 -4.78
CA ILE A 203 6.81 -16.27 -5.90
C ILE A 203 7.53 -14.95 -6.19
N VAL A 204 8.86 -14.97 -6.15
CA VAL A 204 9.70 -13.84 -6.51
C VAL A 204 10.68 -14.27 -7.59
N ASP A 205 10.61 -13.67 -8.77
CA ASP A 205 11.42 -14.12 -9.91
C ASP A 205 12.89 -13.71 -9.76
N ARG A 206 13.18 -12.54 -9.18
CA ARG A 206 14.54 -12.13 -8.78
C ARG A 206 14.55 -11.09 -7.67
N CYS A 207 15.66 -11.03 -6.94
CA CYS A 207 15.91 -9.98 -5.95
C CYS A 207 17.23 -9.24 -6.24
N THR A 208 17.28 -7.98 -5.82
CA THR A 208 18.53 -7.25 -5.60
C THR A 208 18.56 -6.79 -4.16
N ILE A 209 19.42 -7.39 -3.34
CA ILE A 209 19.47 -7.14 -1.91
C ILE A 209 20.77 -6.41 -1.58
N ARG A 210 20.63 -5.19 -1.06
CA ARG A 210 21.69 -4.35 -0.51
C ARG A 210 21.33 -4.08 0.95
N MET A 211 21.77 -4.97 1.83
CA MET A 211 21.53 -4.92 3.27
C MET A 211 22.76 -5.48 3.99
N PRO A 212 23.14 -4.97 5.18
CA PRO A 212 24.24 -5.54 5.96
C PRO A 212 23.99 -7.00 6.36
N THR A 213 25.08 -7.72 6.64
CA THR A 213 25.06 -9.09 7.16
C THR A 213 24.26 -9.18 8.47
N GLY A 214 23.65 -10.34 8.71
CA GLY A 214 22.81 -10.58 9.90
C GLY A 214 21.32 -10.30 9.68
N GLY A 215 20.95 -9.81 8.49
CA GLY A 215 19.57 -9.75 8.06
C GLY A 215 18.99 -11.14 7.80
N ARG A 216 17.67 -11.28 7.92
CA ARG A 216 16.94 -12.54 7.68
C ARG A 216 16.25 -12.48 6.34
N LEU A 217 16.52 -13.45 5.47
CA LEU A 217 15.77 -13.61 4.24
C LEU A 217 14.30 -13.93 4.52
N ILE A 218 14.05 -14.94 5.36
CA ILE A 218 12.70 -15.38 5.74
C ILE A 218 12.56 -15.36 7.26
N TYR A 219 11.44 -14.83 7.72
CA TYR A 219 10.92 -15.01 9.06
C TYR A 219 9.55 -15.66 8.97
N TRP A 220 9.37 -16.82 9.62
CA TRP A 220 8.08 -17.50 9.70
C TRP A 220 7.27 -16.94 10.86
N HIS A 221 6.06 -16.45 10.58
CA HIS A 221 5.10 -16.10 11.63
C HIS A 221 4.65 -17.38 12.38
N PRO A 222 4.14 -17.26 13.63
CA PRO A 222 3.67 -18.41 14.40
C PRO A 222 2.71 -19.30 13.61
N GLY A 223 3.02 -20.60 13.56
CA GLY A 223 2.27 -21.62 12.83
C GLY A 223 2.52 -21.67 11.31
N ALA A 224 3.34 -20.77 10.75
CA ALA A 224 3.79 -20.86 9.37
C ALA A 224 5.05 -21.74 9.26
N SER A 225 5.15 -22.51 8.18
CA SER A 225 6.32 -23.31 7.86
C SER A 225 6.35 -23.64 6.37
N THR A 226 7.41 -24.31 5.93
CA THR A 226 7.51 -24.85 4.57
C THR A 226 6.43 -25.90 4.25
N ALA A 227 5.83 -26.55 5.26
CA ALA A 227 4.78 -27.55 5.05
C ALA A 227 3.42 -26.93 4.69
N ASN A 228 3.22 -25.64 4.99
CA ASN A 228 1.93 -24.96 4.78
C ASN A 228 2.07 -23.61 4.05
N THR A 229 3.18 -23.42 3.34
CA THR A 229 3.41 -22.27 2.48
C THR A 229 4.08 -22.71 1.19
N THR A 230 3.82 -21.98 0.11
CA THR A 230 4.53 -22.16 -1.16
C THR A 230 5.45 -20.96 -1.35
N VAL A 231 6.77 -21.19 -1.36
CA VAL A 231 7.76 -20.13 -1.53
C VAL A 231 8.70 -20.50 -2.66
N ARG A 232 8.76 -19.66 -3.69
CA ARG A 232 9.72 -19.78 -4.79
C ARG A 232 10.51 -18.48 -4.91
N LEU A 233 11.80 -18.54 -4.62
CA LEU A 233 12.71 -17.41 -4.67
C LEU A 233 13.73 -17.62 -5.78
N GLY A 234 13.76 -16.73 -6.75
CA GLY A 234 14.68 -16.78 -7.88
C GLY A 234 16.04 -16.13 -7.58
N PRO A 235 16.85 -15.88 -8.62
CA PRO A 235 18.21 -15.37 -8.48
C PRO A 235 18.30 -14.09 -7.62
N GLY A 236 19.35 -14.03 -6.80
CA GLY A 236 19.64 -12.90 -5.92
C GLY A 236 18.80 -12.84 -4.64
N CYS A 237 17.76 -13.65 -4.50
CA CYS A 237 16.95 -13.75 -3.28
C CYS A 237 17.63 -14.66 -2.24
N LYS A 238 18.71 -14.17 -1.63
CA LYS A 238 19.48 -14.86 -0.60
C LYS A 238 19.64 -13.99 0.65
N ALA A 239 19.97 -14.59 1.79
CA ALA A 239 20.32 -13.81 2.98
C ALA A 239 21.50 -12.87 2.65
N PRO A 240 21.48 -11.61 3.11
CA PRO A 240 22.58 -10.67 2.93
C PRO A 240 23.82 -11.04 3.76
#